data_AF-A0A6M0QWT5-F1
#
_entry.id   AF-A0A6M0QWT5-F1
#
_cell.length_a   1.000
_cell.length_b   1.000
_cell.length_c   1.000
_cell.angle_alpha   90.00
_cell.angle_beta   90.00
_cell.angle_gamma   90.00
#
_symmetry.space_group_name_H-M   'P 1'
#
loop_
_entity.id
_entity.type
_entity.pdbx_description
1 polymer ?
#
loop_
_entity_poly.entity_id
_entity_poly.type
_entity_poly.pdbx_seq_one_letter_code
_entity_poly.pdbx_strand_id
1 'polypeptide(L)'
;MAIPGYTPVSSSDPLAFGDNMLTRSDDGSSTAINIAAIFEDGIVIGGQTFTSLYLNNNGNISFGIPLSTFTPGVIGGNTGLNIIAPYWADVDTSVDVPGVNDGVFWDFKPGRDSIAFTWNQVGYFNGHTDLLNTFQLELIDRGAGAVEIIFRYSAVSWTTGDSSGGTGGLGGNVARAGFTLGGTYFELPSSGSQAAMLNLDSQDGNLGVTGVWQFFLQDGTPSGFGTTAADSFVGTTRRDIWFGLAGNDTAQGMGTGDVLYGNAGNDSLLGQSGNDRLYGDFGADRLFGGIGDDLLNGGAGNDLLAGGDGLDRAEFLSSAAQDMEVNLRLGTAIGMGTDTLGSIEHVTTGAGADRVIGSAGNNRISTNGGADRLIGNGGADRLDGGTGNDHLFGGTGADRFLFSRGDGSDTLRDFQDGIDRFEIASGAASFADISVADVGADVRVSFANVVILVRNMAHTAIDASDFVFA
;
A
#
# COMPACT_ATOMS: atom_id res chain seq x y z
N MET A 1 -12.36 -5.01 4.10
CA MET A 1 -12.52 -3.82 3.23
C MET A 1 -12.19 -4.25 1.81
N ALA A 2 -13.03 -3.98 0.80
CA ALA A 2 -12.77 -4.46 -0.56
C ALA A 2 -11.60 -3.68 -1.20
N ILE A 3 -10.57 -4.40 -1.65
CA ILE A 3 -9.44 -3.82 -2.39
C ILE A 3 -9.98 -3.38 -3.77
N PRO A 4 -9.81 -2.11 -4.18
CA PRO A 4 -10.25 -1.64 -5.49
C PRO A 4 -9.68 -2.50 -6.63
N GLY A 5 -10.55 -3.02 -7.51
CA GLY A 5 -10.16 -3.83 -8.66
C GLY A 5 -10.26 -5.35 -8.50
N TYR A 6 -10.54 -5.86 -7.29
CA TYR A 6 -10.71 -7.29 -7.04
C TYR A 6 -12.04 -7.56 -6.35
N THR A 7 -12.95 -8.25 -7.05
CA THR A 7 -14.22 -8.67 -6.48
C THR A 7 -14.05 -10.02 -5.79
N PRO A 8 -14.68 -10.20 -4.63
CA PRO A 8 -14.76 -11.52 -4.02
C PRO A 8 -15.45 -12.55 -4.92
N VAL A 9 -15.20 -13.81 -4.66
CA VAL A 9 -15.69 -14.92 -5.50
C VAL A 9 -16.95 -15.52 -4.89
N SER A 10 -17.94 -15.83 -5.75
CA SER A 10 -19.19 -16.50 -5.39
C SER A 10 -19.22 -17.92 -5.96
N SER A 11 -19.85 -18.86 -5.24
CA SER A 11 -20.14 -20.20 -5.77
C SER A 11 -21.09 -20.18 -6.97
N SER A 12 -21.80 -19.07 -7.18
CA SER A 12 -22.68 -18.82 -8.31
C SER A 12 -22.01 -18.15 -9.52
N ASP A 13 -20.71 -17.83 -9.45
CA ASP A 13 -19.98 -17.20 -10.55
C ASP A 13 -19.33 -18.27 -11.45
N PRO A 14 -19.90 -18.57 -12.64
CA PRO A 14 -19.34 -19.58 -13.53
C PRO A 14 -17.96 -19.20 -14.10
N LEU A 15 -17.58 -17.91 -14.07
CA LEU A 15 -16.27 -17.44 -14.53
C LEU A 15 -15.18 -17.61 -13.47
N ALA A 16 -15.55 -17.93 -12.22
CA ALA A 16 -14.63 -18.20 -11.14
C ALA A 16 -14.02 -19.60 -11.19
N PHE A 17 -14.63 -20.52 -11.93
CA PHE A 17 -14.18 -21.90 -12.06
C PHE A 17 -13.38 -22.05 -13.34
N GLY A 18 -12.12 -22.48 -13.20
CA GLY A 18 -11.22 -22.69 -14.33
C GLY A 18 -11.62 -23.88 -15.20
N ASP A 19 -11.09 -23.92 -16.43
CA ASP A 19 -11.37 -24.97 -17.42
C ASP A 19 -10.74 -26.32 -17.06
N ASN A 20 -9.73 -26.32 -16.19
CA ASN A 20 -9.10 -27.54 -15.68
C ASN A 20 -9.64 -27.88 -14.30
N MET A 21 -9.81 -29.17 -14.02
CA MET A 21 -10.32 -29.65 -12.75
C MET A 21 -9.54 -30.89 -12.30
N LEU A 22 -9.17 -30.92 -11.02
CA LEU A 22 -8.71 -32.12 -10.32
C LEU A 22 -9.79 -32.53 -9.33
N THR A 23 -10.34 -33.72 -9.52
CA THR A 23 -11.29 -34.33 -8.57
C THR A 23 -10.56 -34.67 -7.28
N ARG A 24 -11.16 -34.36 -6.12
CA ARG A 24 -10.53 -34.67 -4.83
C ARG A 24 -10.62 -36.17 -4.52
N SER A 25 -9.55 -36.74 -3.99
CA SER A 25 -9.46 -38.14 -3.54
C SER A 25 -8.31 -38.36 -2.56
N ASP A 26 -8.43 -39.33 -1.66
CA ASP A 26 -7.41 -39.66 -0.65
C ASP A 26 -6.20 -40.45 -1.19
N ASP A 27 -6.03 -40.56 -2.52
CA ASP A 27 -4.98 -41.39 -3.12
C ASP A 27 -3.58 -40.76 -3.10
N GLY A 28 -3.48 -39.49 -2.69
CA GLY A 28 -2.21 -38.77 -2.60
C GLY A 28 -1.52 -38.53 -3.94
N SER A 29 -2.22 -38.70 -5.07
CA SER A 29 -1.66 -38.40 -6.37
C SER A 29 -1.56 -36.88 -6.60
N SER A 30 -0.59 -36.48 -7.43
CA SER A 30 -0.27 -35.08 -7.73
C SER A 30 -0.25 -34.82 -9.23
N THR A 31 -0.86 -33.72 -9.63
CA THR A 31 -0.83 -33.18 -11.00
C THR A 31 0.20 -32.06 -11.08
N ALA A 32 1.15 -32.17 -12.02
CA ALA A 32 2.11 -31.12 -12.30
C ALA A 32 1.49 -30.06 -13.22
N ILE A 33 1.64 -28.79 -12.86
CA ILE A 33 1.18 -27.62 -13.62
C ILE A 33 2.43 -26.84 -14.02
N ASN A 34 2.74 -26.81 -15.31
CA ASN A 34 3.85 -26.04 -15.84
C ASN A 34 3.47 -24.56 -15.91
N ILE A 35 4.20 -23.70 -15.20
CA ILE A 35 3.90 -22.27 -15.10
C ILE A 35 4.84 -21.39 -15.92
N ALA A 36 5.85 -21.97 -16.60
CA ALA A 36 6.89 -21.23 -17.32
C ALA A 36 6.36 -20.38 -18.50
N ALA A 37 5.14 -20.64 -18.97
CA ALA A 37 4.51 -19.86 -20.02
C ALA A 37 3.94 -18.51 -19.52
N ILE A 38 3.81 -18.34 -18.21
CA ILE A 38 3.37 -17.09 -17.57
C ILE A 38 4.50 -16.52 -16.71
N PHE A 39 5.15 -17.37 -15.91
CA PHE A 39 6.27 -17.00 -15.07
C PHE A 39 7.56 -17.28 -15.83
N GLU A 40 7.98 -16.37 -16.70
CA GLU A 40 9.14 -16.57 -17.59
C GLU A 40 10.44 -16.82 -16.79
N ASP A 41 10.59 -16.11 -15.67
CA ASP A 41 11.72 -16.26 -14.73
C ASP A 41 11.50 -17.36 -13.68
N GLY A 42 10.36 -18.05 -13.73
CA GLY A 42 9.86 -18.92 -12.67
C GLY A 42 9.45 -18.15 -11.42
N ILE A 43 9.06 -18.87 -10.37
CA ILE A 43 8.81 -18.33 -9.03
C ILE A 43 10.02 -18.66 -8.17
N VAL A 44 10.65 -17.70 -7.52
CA VAL A 44 11.83 -17.92 -6.69
C VAL A 44 11.47 -17.95 -5.21
N ILE A 45 11.75 -19.07 -4.55
CA ILE A 45 11.50 -19.26 -3.12
C ILE A 45 12.76 -19.87 -2.47
N GLY A 46 13.30 -19.21 -1.44
CA GLY A 46 14.49 -19.68 -0.71
C GLY A 46 15.72 -19.84 -1.60
N GLY A 47 15.88 -18.97 -2.61
CA GLY A 47 16.96 -19.03 -3.60
C GLY A 47 16.85 -20.17 -4.62
N GLN A 48 15.73 -20.90 -4.66
CA GLN A 48 15.42 -21.90 -5.69
C GLN A 48 14.36 -21.36 -6.65
N THR A 49 14.56 -21.58 -7.95
CA THR A 49 13.61 -21.21 -9.00
C THR A 49 12.69 -22.37 -9.33
N PHE A 50 11.37 -22.11 -9.27
CA PHE A 50 10.31 -23.06 -9.53
C PHE A 50 9.58 -22.70 -10.82
N THR A 51 9.61 -23.59 -11.80
CA THR A 51 8.89 -23.44 -13.08
C THR A 51 7.64 -24.33 -13.15
N SER A 52 7.29 -24.99 -12.05
CA SER A 52 6.14 -25.87 -11.96
C SER A 52 5.55 -25.89 -10.56
N LEU A 53 4.23 -25.97 -10.50
CA LEU A 53 3.44 -26.21 -9.30
C LEU A 53 2.92 -27.65 -9.30
N TYR A 54 2.72 -28.24 -8.14
CA TYR A 54 2.10 -29.54 -7.99
C TYR A 54 0.83 -29.40 -7.16
N LEU A 55 -0.30 -29.76 -7.75
CA LEU A 55 -1.60 -29.82 -7.10
C LEU A 55 -1.93 -31.28 -6.79
N ASN A 56 -2.10 -31.62 -5.51
CA ASN A 56 -2.49 -32.97 -5.11
C ASN A 56 -4.01 -33.14 -5.01
N ASN A 57 -4.47 -34.39 -4.97
CA ASN A 57 -5.90 -34.72 -4.87
C ASN A 57 -6.51 -34.36 -3.49
N ASN A 58 -5.70 -33.92 -2.53
CA ASN A 58 -6.15 -33.33 -1.26
C ASN A 58 -6.31 -31.80 -1.35
N GLY A 59 -6.10 -31.22 -2.54
CA GLY A 59 -6.26 -29.80 -2.82
C GLY A 59 -5.12 -28.90 -2.33
N ASN A 60 -3.94 -29.47 -2.04
CA ASN A 60 -2.75 -28.71 -1.69
C ASN A 60 -1.93 -28.37 -2.94
N ILE A 61 -1.42 -27.15 -2.99
CA ILE A 61 -0.46 -26.69 -4.00
C ILE A 61 0.92 -26.67 -3.39
N SER A 62 1.92 -27.19 -4.09
CA SER A 62 3.32 -27.17 -3.67
C SER A 62 4.25 -26.74 -4.79
N PHE A 63 5.40 -26.19 -4.41
CA PHE A 63 6.40 -25.69 -5.35
C PHE A 63 7.46 -26.76 -5.61
N GLY A 64 7.60 -27.20 -6.87
CA GLY A 64 8.72 -28.05 -7.31
C GLY A 64 8.77 -29.49 -6.81
N ILE A 65 7.85 -29.94 -5.97
CA ILE A 65 7.81 -31.31 -5.45
C ILE A 65 6.40 -31.90 -5.47
N PRO A 66 6.21 -33.16 -5.90
CA PRO A 66 4.93 -33.85 -5.73
C PRO A 66 4.72 -34.25 -4.26
N LEU A 67 3.47 -34.15 -3.78
CA LEU A 67 3.09 -34.56 -2.42
C LEU A 67 2.43 -35.93 -2.47
N SER A 68 3.03 -36.95 -1.85
CA SER A 68 2.54 -38.34 -1.95
C SER A 68 1.58 -38.79 -0.86
N THR A 69 1.57 -38.11 0.31
CA THR A 69 0.71 -38.46 1.47
C THR A 69 0.62 -37.24 2.40
N PHE A 70 -0.25 -36.29 2.10
CA PHE A 70 -0.56 -35.22 3.06
C PHE A 70 -1.76 -35.66 3.92
N THR A 71 -1.56 -35.90 5.21
CA THR A 71 -2.66 -36.10 6.16
C THR A 71 -3.27 -34.75 6.54
N PRO A 72 -4.59 -34.53 6.34
CA PRO A 72 -5.29 -33.37 6.90
C PRO A 72 -5.05 -33.35 8.42
N GLY A 73 -4.48 -32.28 8.96
CA GLY A 73 -4.18 -32.22 10.40
C GLY A 73 -3.01 -31.35 10.83
N VAL A 74 -1.95 -31.29 10.01
CA VAL A 74 -0.63 -30.91 10.51
C VAL A 74 0.11 -30.06 9.48
N ILE A 75 -0.24 -28.77 9.38
CA ILE A 75 0.63 -27.82 8.67
C ILE A 75 1.89 -27.54 9.51
N GLY A 76 1.76 -27.46 10.84
CA GLY A 76 2.88 -27.19 11.76
C GLY A 76 3.93 -28.30 11.92
N GLY A 77 3.73 -29.51 11.37
CA GLY A 77 4.68 -30.63 11.49
C GLY A 77 5.57 -30.85 10.26
N ASN A 78 5.28 -30.18 9.14
CA ASN A 78 6.02 -30.31 7.89
C ASN A 78 6.99 -29.14 7.69
N THR A 79 7.90 -29.00 8.65
CA THR A 79 9.00 -28.03 8.58
C THR A 79 9.87 -28.33 7.35
N GLY A 80 9.85 -27.44 6.35
CA GLY A 80 10.72 -27.50 5.17
C GLY A 80 10.04 -27.59 3.80
N LEU A 81 8.70 -27.65 3.72
CA LEU A 81 7.98 -27.67 2.45
C LEU A 81 7.36 -26.30 2.13
N ASN A 82 7.34 -25.91 0.85
CA ASN A 82 6.62 -24.74 0.35
C ASN A 82 5.23 -25.17 -0.15
N ILE A 83 4.18 -24.90 0.63
CA ILE A 83 2.82 -25.41 0.39
C ILE A 83 1.80 -24.28 0.58
N ILE A 84 0.82 -24.19 -0.32
CA ILE A 84 -0.36 -23.32 -0.19
C ILE A 84 -1.61 -24.21 -0.16
N ALA A 85 -2.44 -24.07 0.86
CA ALA A 85 -3.70 -24.81 0.95
C ALA A 85 -4.74 -24.12 1.83
N PRO A 86 -6.01 -24.03 1.41
CA PRO A 86 -7.10 -23.81 2.36
C PRO A 86 -7.21 -25.06 3.25
N TYR A 87 -6.91 -24.95 4.55
CA TYR A 87 -7.02 -26.07 5.48
C TYR A 87 -8.49 -26.37 5.78
N TRP A 88 -9.09 -27.33 5.07
CA TRP A 88 -10.20 -28.22 5.48
C TRP A 88 -10.96 -28.80 4.27
N ALA A 89 -10.56 -29.99 3.85
CA ALA A 89 -11.48 -30.98 3.36
C ALA A 89 -11.12 -32.26 4.12
N ASP A 90 -11.98 -32.69 5.04
CA ASP A 90 -12.13 -34.12 5.19
C ASP A 90 -12.67 -34.58 3.84
N VAL A 91 -11.83 -35.27 3.07
CA VAL A 91 -12.18 -35.87 1.78
C VAL A 91 -12.96 -37.17 2.06
N ASP A 92 -13.87 -37.12 3.04
CA ASP A 92 -14.84 -38.18 3.21
C ASP A 92 -15.85 -38.06 2.06
N THR A 93 -15.48 -38.66 0.94
CA THR A 93 -16.28 -38.91 -0.27
C THR A 93 -17.64 -39.57 0.03
N SER A 94 -17.94 -39.93 1.28
CA SER A 94 -19.25 -40.44 1.67
C SER A 94 -20.36 -39.38 1.77
N VAL A 95 -20.05 -38.08 1.62
CA VAL A 95 -21.03 -36.98 1.71
C VAL A 95 -21.08 -36.10 0.45
N ASP A 96 -20.93 -36.68 -0.75
CA ASP A 96 -21.15 -35.96 -2.01
C ASP A 96 -22.60 -35.44 -2.11
N VAL A 97 -22.76 -34.13 -2.33
CA VAL A 97 -24.03 -33.57 -2.79
C VAL A 97 -24.20 -33.97 -4.25
N PRO A 98 -25.23 -34.75 -4.63
CA PRO A 98 -25.40 -35.19 -6.02
C PRO A 98 -25.48 -33.99 -6.97
N GLY A 99 -24.54 -33.91 -7.91
CA GLY A 99 -24.52 -32.89 -8.97
C GLY A 99 -23.64 -31.65 -8.69
N VAL A 100 -22.85 -31.63 -7.61
CA VAL A 100 -21.82 -30.61 -7.38
C VAL A 100 -20.44 -31.24 -7.55
N ASN A 101 -19.61 -30.67 -8.43
CA ASN A 101 -18.27 -31.18 -8.72
C ASN A 101 -17.31 -30.85 -7.57
N ASP A 102 -17.03 -31.77 -6.64
CA ASP A 102 -16.01 -31.56 -5.60
C ASP A 102 -14.60 -31.63 -6.19
N GLY A 103 -13.94 -30.47 -6.30
CA GLY A 103 -12.67 -30.36 -7.01
C GLY A 103 -11.89 -29.10 -6.71
N VAL A 104 -10.64 -29.09 -7.19
CA VAL A 104 -9.85 -27.87 -7.32
C VAL A 104 -9.76 -27.54 -8.81
N PHE A 105 -10.22 -26.34 -9.15
CA PHE A 105 -10.23 -25.83 -10.51
C PHE A 105 -9.05 -24.91 -10.70
N TRP A 106 -8.46 -24.86 -11.89
CA TRP A 106 -7.46 -23.83 -12.20
C TRP A 106 -7.50 -23.38 -13.65
N ASP A 107 -7.08 -22.14 -13.87
CA ASP A 107 -6.95 -21.57 -15.20
C ASP A 107 -5.81 -20.55 -15.25
N PHE A 108 -5.15 -20.52 -16.40
CA PHE A 108 -4.17 -19.51 -16.74
C PHE A 108 -4.92 -18.26 -17.23
N LYS A 109 -4.49 -17.09 -16.80
CA LYS A 109 -5.05 -15.80 -17.19
C LYS A 109 -3.95 -14.99 -17.89
N PRO A 110 -3.65 -15.23 -19.19
CA PRO A 110 -2.56 -14.57 -19.90
C PRO A 110 -2.70 -13.05 -19.97
N GLY A 111 -3.92 -12.51 -19.93
CA GLY A 111 -4.14 -11.06 -19.88
C GLY A 111 -3.84 -10.40 -18.53
N ARG A 112 -3.50 -11.21 -17.52
CA ARG A 112 -3.19 -10.78 -16.15
C ARG A 112 -1.90 -11.45 -15.63
N ASP A 113 -1.12 -12.08 -16.49
CA ASP A 113 0.09 -12.84 -16.17
C ASP A 113 -0.04 -13.68 -14.89
N SER A 114 -1.12 -14.46 -14.80
CA SER A 114 -1.46 -15.16 -13.56
C SER A 114 -2.06 -16.54 -13.75
N ILE A 115 -2.04 -17.33 -12.68
CA ILE A 115 -2.79 -18.58 -12.55
C ILE A 115 -3.72 -18.48 -11.35
N ALA A 116 -4.99 -18.81 -11.56
CA ALA A 116 -5.99 -18.85 -10.49
C ALA A 116 -6.38 -20.28 -10.17
N PHE A 117 -6.51 -20.59 -8.89
CA PHE A 117 -7.01 -21.84 -8.32
C PHE A 117 -8.28 -21.56 -7.55
N THR A 118 -9.32 -22.35 -7.76
CA THR A 118 -10.61 -22.18 -7.09
C THR A 118 -11.03 -23.50 -6.46
N TRP A 119 -11.31 -23.46 -5.16
CA TRP A 119 -11.90 -24.54 -4.39
C TRP A 119 -13.35 -24.21 -4.14
N ASN A 120 -14.26 -25.11 -4.51
CA ASN A 120 -15.64 -25.05 -4.07
C ASN A 120 -15.87 -25.89 -2.81
N GLN A 121 -17.02 -25.64 -2.17
CA GLN A 121 -17.52 -26.35 -0.99
C GLN A 121 -16.57 -26.35 0.23
N VAL A 122 -15.70 -25.34 0.33
CA VAL A 122 -14.76 -25.17 1.44
C VAL A 122 -15.56 -24.77 2.68
N GLY A 123 -15.97 -25.70 3.53
CA GLY A 123 -17.19 -25.37 4.29
C GLY A 123 -17.91 -26.49 4.99
N TYR A 124 -18.02 -27.61 4.29
CA TYR A 124 -19.17 -28.46 4.45
C TYR A 124 -18.89 -29.57 5.48
N PHE A 125 -19.21 -29.31 6.75
CA PHE A 125 -19.10 -30.32 7.82
C PHE A 125 -20.44 -30.50 8.55
N ASN A 126 -20.77 -31.74 8.92
CA ASN A 126 -21.87 -32.10 9.82
C ASN A 126 -23.26 -31.51 9.50
N GLY A 127 -23.68 -31.56 8.23
CA GLY A 127 -25.06 -31.24 7.86
C GLY A 127 -25.42 -29.74 7.92
N HIS A 128 -24.41 -28.86 7.93
CA HIS A 128 -24.62 -27.43 7.70
C HIS A 128 -24.85 -27.19 6.19
N THR A 129 -26.12 -27.21 5.77
CA THR A 129 -26.54 -27.17 4.36
C THR A 129 -26.53 -25.79 3.70
N ASP A 130 -26.22 -24.72 4.45
CA ASP A 130 -26.79 -23.41 4.10
C ASP A 130 -25.82 -22.43 3.44
N LEU A 131 -24.50 -22.71 3.38
CA LEU A 131 -23.53 -21.81 2.72
C LEU A 131 -22.44 -22.59 1.97
N LEU A 132 -22.57 -22.69 0.65
CA LEU A 132 -21.50 -23.19 -0.24
C LEU A 132 -20.42 -22.10 -0.35
N ASN A 133 -19.28 -22.27 0.33
CA ASN A 133 -18.21 -21.30 0.23
C ASN A 133 -17.26 -21.62 -0.92
N THR A 134 -16.78 -20.57 -1.56
CA THR A 134 -15.73 -20.63 -2.58
C THR A 134 -14.50 -19.93 -2.05
N PHE A 135 -13.36 -20.58 -2.20
CA PHE A 135 -12.04 -20.01 -1.92
C PHE A 135 -11.27 -19.96 -3.24
N GLN A 136 -10.65 -18.84 -3.54
CA GLN A 136 -9.80 -18.68 -4.71
C GLN A 136 -8.43 -18.18 -4.27
N LEU A 137 -7.39 -18.75 -4.87
CA LEU A 137 -6.02 -18.29 -4.84
C LEU A 137 -5.67 -17.79 -6.24
N GLU A 138 -5.10 -16.62 -6.37
CA GLU A 138 -4.50 -16.13 -7.62
C GLU A 138 -3.01 -15.87 -7.37
N LEU A 139 -2.16 -16.46 -8.21
CA LEU A 139 -0.73 -16.22 -8.25
C LEU A 139 -0.43 -15.37 -9.48
N ILE A 140 0.13 -14.18 -9.28
CA ILE A 140 0.42 -13.22 -10.34
C ILE A 140 1.93 -13.08 -10.49
N ASP A 141 2.43 -13.20 -11.71
CA ASP A 141 3.84 -12.95 -12.01
C ASP A 141 4.14 -11.45 -11.88
N ARG A 142 5.16 -11.13 -11.09
CA ARG A 142 5.67 -9.76 -10.93
C ARG A 142 7.07 -9.60 -11.54
N GLY A 143 7.57 -10.63 -12.23
CA GLY A 143 8.87 -10.67 -12.90
C GLY A 143 10.03 -10.95 -11.94
N ALA A 144 11.19 -11.31 -12.50
CA ALA A 144 12.42 -11.56 -11.76
C ALA A 144 12.28 -12.56 -10.60
N GLY A 145 11.40 -13.56 -10.75
CA GLY A 145 11.16 -14.57 -9.73
C GLY A 145 10.13 -14.20 -8.67
N ALA A 146 9.57 -12.99 -8.69
CA ALA A 146 8.61 -12.54 -7.69
C ALA A 146 7.18 -13.02 -8.02
N VAL A 147 6.44 -13.42 -6.99
CA VAL A 147 5.03 -13.81 -7.11
C VAL A 147 4.19 -13.02 -6.13
N GLU A 148 3.11 -12.44 -6.63
CA GLU A 148 2.04 -11.90 -5.79
C GLU A 148 0.98 -12.98 -5.57
N ILE A 149 0.51 -13.08 -4.34
CA ILE A 149 -0.46 -14.08 -3.89
C ILE A 149 -1.70 -13.36 -3.39
N ILE A 150 -2.84 -13.67 -4.02
CA ILE A 150 -4.14 -13.09 -3.67
C ILE A 150 -5.08 -14.22 -3.24
N PHE A 151 -5.70 -14.10 -2.08
CA PHE A 151 -6.81 -14.98 -1.66
C PHE A 151 -8.15 -14.24 -1.77
N ARG A 152 -9.19 -14.92 -2.27
CA ARG A 152 -10.57 -14.41 -2.30
C ARG A 152 -11.51 -15.46 -1.76
N TYR A 153 -12.49 -15.06 -0.97
CA TYR A 153 -13.40 -16.02 -0.36
C TYR A 153 -14.81 -15.44 -0.13
N SER A 154 -15.82 -16.28 -0.26
CA SER A 154 -17.17 -15.99 0.23
C SER A 154 -17.26 -16.29 1.72
N ALA A 155 -18.08 -15.54 2.47
CA ALA A 155 -18.34 -15.66 3.91
C ALA A 155 -18.06 -17.07 4.49
N VAL A 156 -16.90 -17.25 5.13
CA VAL A 156 -16.53 -18.54 5.74
C VAL A 156 -16.99 -18.56 7.19
N SER A 157 -17.93 -19.43 7.51
CA SER A 157 -18.28 -19.74 8.90
C SER A 157 -17.33 -20.83 9.40
N TRP A 158 -16.52 -20.52 10.42
CA TRP A 158 -15.68 -21.50 11.11
C TRP A 158 -16.39 -21.93 12.39
N THR A 159 -16.79 -23.19 12.52
CA THR A 159 -17.30 -23.73 13.78
C THR A 159 -16.17 -24.40 14.54
N THR A 160 -15.89 -23.90 15.76
CA THR A 160 -14.96 -24.53 16.68
C THR A 160 -15.64 -25.75 17.33
N GLY A 161 -15.22 -26.96 16.93
CA GLY A 161 -15.32 -28.16 17.75
C GLY A 161 -16.72 -28.75 18.01
N ASP A 162 -16.89 -29.98 17.53
CA ASP A 162 -17.86 -30.93 18.04
C ASP A 162 -17.69 -31.16 19.56
N SER A 163 -18.78 -31.02 20.33
CA SER A 163 -18.86 -31.41 21.74
C SER A 163 -19.47 -32.82 21.94
N SER A 164 -19.62 -33.62 20.88
CA SER A 164 -20.19 -34.95 20.95
C SER A 164 -19.11 -35.98 21.31
N GLY A 165 -19.20 -36.52 22.53
CA GLY A 165 -18.26 -37.48 23.10
C GLY A 165 -18.29 -38.86 22.45
N GLY A 166 -17.89 -38.98 21.19
CA GLY A 166 -17.65 -40.22 20.47
C GLY A 166 -16.16 -40.55 20.40
N THR A 167 -15.77 -41.73 20.85
CA THR A 167 -14.39 -42.19 21.01
C THR A 167 -13.60 -42.24 19.70
N GLY A 168 -12.64 -41.33 19.52
CA GLY A 168 -11.80 -41.29 18.32
C GLY A 168 -10.67 -40.25 18.26
N GLY A 169 -10.06 -39.84 19.38
CA GLY A 169 -8.64 -39.44 19.39
C GLY A 169 -8.14 -38.27 18.52
N LEU A 170 -8.94 -37.29 18.12
CA LEU A 170 -8.43 -36.01 17.60
C LEU A 170 -8.89 -34.88 18.51
N GLY A 171 -8.06 -34.54 19.50
CA GLY A 171 -8.34 -33.46 20.43
C GLY A 171 -8.30 -32.09 19.75
N GLY A 172 -9.33 -31.27 19.98
CA GLY A 172 -9.24 -29.82 20.17
C GLY A 172 -8.55 -28.91 19.15
N ASN A 173 -8.19 -29.38 17.95
CA ASN A 173 -7.49 -28.55 16.97
C ASN A 173 -8.50 -27.80 16.09
N VAL A 174 -8.76 -26.54 16.44
CA VAL A 174 -9.34 -25.54 15.54
C VAL A 174 -8.26 -25.21 14.52
N ALA A 175 -8.42 -25.64 13.28
CA ALA A 175 -7.39 -25.45 12.26
C ALA A 175 -7.83 -24.42 11.22
N ARG A 176 -6.87 -23.58 10.81
CA ARG A 176 -7.06 -22.29 10.15
C ARG A 176 -6.48 -22.36 8.74
N ALA A 177 -7.10 -21.71 7.75
CA ALA A 177 -6.51 -21.64 6.40
C ALA A 177 -5.15 -20.91 6.46
N GLY A 178 -4.17 -21.28 5.62
CA GLY A 178 -2.83 -20.71 5.71
C GLY A 178 -1.87 -21.23 4.66
N PHE A 179 -0.60 -20.86 4.73
CA PHE A 179 0.44 -21.32 3.82
C PHE A 179 1.76 -21.56 4.55
N THR A 180 2.58 -22.50 4.07
CA THR A 180 3.93 -22.73 4.59
C THR A 180 4.95 -22.32 3.55
N LEU A 181 5.92 -21.50 3.94
CA LEU A 181 7.00 -21.03 3.09
C LEU A 181 8.32 -21.11 3.86
N GLY A 182 9.34 -21.73 3.27
CA GLY A 182 10.64 -21.92 3.93
C GLY A 182 10.54 -22.69 5.26
N GLY A 183 9.51 -23.51 5.44
CA GLY A 183 9.22 -24.21 6.69
C GLY A 183 8.53 -23.39 7.79
N THR A 184 8.09 -22.17 7.47
CA THR A 184 7.36 -21.27 8.36
C THR A 184 5.89 -21.22 7.96
N TYR A 185 4.95 -21.40 8.91
CA TYR A 185 3.51 -21.49 8.64
C TYR A 185 2.77 -20.20 8.97
N PHE A 186 2.14 -19.59 7.97
CA PHE A 186 1.38 -18.35 8.06
C PHE A 186 -0.12 -18.67 8.08
N GLU A 187 -0.80 -18.31 9.16
CA GLU A 187 -2.24 -18.51 9.34
C GLU A 187 -3.06 -17.33 8.82
N LEU A 188 -4.22 -17.61 8.22
CA LEU A 188 -5.27 -16.61 7.98
C LEU A 188 -6.05 -16.42 9.30
N PRO A 189 -6.50 -15.19 9.62
CA PRO A 189 -7.09 -14.87 10.92
C PRO A 189 -8.33 -15.71 11.23
N SER A 190 -8.42 -16.22 12.47
CA SER A 190 -9.65 -16.81 13.01
C SER A 190 -9.91 -16.43 14.47
N SER A 191 -11.18 -16.47 14.88
CA SER A 191 -11.59 -16.14 16.24
C SER A 191 -11.04 -17.15 17.25
N GLY A 192 -10.30 -16.65 18.24
CA GLY A 192 -9.95 -17.36 19.48
C GLY A 192 -8.59 -18.04 19.52
N SER A 193 -7.72 -17.53 20.40
CA SER A 193 -6.45 -18.07 20.92
C SER A 193 -5.15 -17.58 20.28
N GLN A 194 -4.27 -17.10 21.16
CA GLN A 194 -2.95 -16.52 20.98
C GLN A 194 -1.87 -17.63 20.95
N ALA A 195 -1.21 -17.85 19.82
CA ALA A 195 0.18 -18.34 19.77
C ALA A 195 0.67 -18.36 18.32
N ALA A 196 1.68 -17.53 18.04
CA ALA A 196 2.53 -17.53 16.85
C ALA A 196 1.82 -17.39 15.48
N MET A 197 2.12 -16.27 14.81
CA MET A 197 1.98 -15.99 13.38
C MET A 197 0.64 -15.41 12.89
N LEU A 198 0.78 -14.22 12.25
CA LEU A 198 -0.16 -13.52 11.37
C LEU A 198 -1.62 -13.44 11.88
N ASN A 199 -1.88 -12.53 12.83
CA ASN A 199 -3.26 -12.22 13.23
C ASN A 199 -3.70 -10.86 12.65
N LEU A 200 -4.65 -10.93 11.72
CA LEU A 200 -5.01 -9.88 10.77
C LEU A 200 -6.39 -9.21 11.03
N ASP A 201 -6.98 -9.38 12.22
CA ASP A 201 -8.06 -8.52 12.76
C ASP A 201 -8.29 -8.85 14.24
N SER A 202 -8.48 -7.84 15.10
CA SER A 202 -8.79 -7.98 16.54
C SER A 202 -10.23 -7.57 16.90
N GLN A 203 -11.16 -7.49 15.95
CA GLN A 203 -12.58 -7.36 16.24
C GLN A 203 -13.23 -8.74 16.39
N ASP A 204 -13.80 -9.01 17.57
CA ASP A 204 -14.72 -10.13 17.77
C ASP A 204 -15.87 -10.02 16.75
N GLY A 205 -15.96 -11.01 15.84
CA GLY A 205 -17.20 -11.27 15.08
C GLY A 205 -17.20 -11.02 13.57
N ASN A 206 -16.08 -11.08 12.84
CA ASN A 206 -16.10 -10.90 11.37
C ASN A 206 -15.81 -12.16 10.52
N LEU A 207 -15.89 -13.35 11.11
CA LEU A 207 -15.97 -14.61 10.36
C LEU A 207 -17.41 -14.87 9.92
N GLY A 208 -17.80 -14.15 8.87
CA GLY A 208 -19.13 -14.19 8.26
C GLY A 208 -19.29 -13.26 7.05
N VAL A 209 -18.20 -12.61 6.60
CA VAL A 209 -18.25 -11.66 5.49
C VAL A 209 -17.17 -12.00 4.46
N THR A 210 -17.58 -11.92 3.21
CA THR A 210 -16.81 -12.12 1.99
C THR A 210 -15.61 -11.14 1.90
N GLY A 211 -14.43 -11.60 1.46
CA GLY A 211 -13.18 -10.79 1.51
C GLY A 211 -12.09 -11.16 0.50
N VAL A 212 -11.05 -10.31 0.42
CA VAL A 212 -9.85 -10.45 -0.42
C VAL A 212 -8.59 -10.14 0.43
N TRP A 213 -7.56 -10.98 0.32
CA TRP A 213 -6.22 -10.81 0.92
C TRP A 213 -5.14 -10.81 -0.16
N GLN A 214 -4.03 -10.09 0.04
CA GLN A 214 -2.97 -9.92 -0.94
C GLN A 214 -1.60 -9.76 -0.24
N PHE A 215 -0.57 -10.48 -0.71
CA PHE A 215 0.82 -10.33 -0.25
C PHE A 215 1.82 -10.70 -1.35
N PHE A 216 3.07 -10.27 -1.22
CA PHE A 216 4.12 -10.52 -2.22
C PHE A 216 5.21 -11.41 -1.66
N LEU A 217 5.68 -12.36 -2.47
CA LEU A 217 6.86 -13.17 -2.22
C LEU A 217 7.95 -12.81 -3.22
N GLN A 218 9.14 -12.49 -2.72
CA GLN A 218 10.37 -12.44 -3.50
C GLN A 218 11.43 -13.29 -2.81
N ASP A 219 12.00 -14.25 -3.55
CA ASP A 219 12.98 -15.23 -3.02
C ASP A 219 12.50 -15.98 -1.76
N GLY A 220 11.18 -16.16 -1.59
CA GLY A 220 10.61 -16.87 -0.45
C GLY A 220 10.52 -16.06 0.83
N THR A 221 10.75 -14.75 0.75
CA THR A 221 10.52 -13.80 1.84
C THR A 221 9.20 -13.08 1.58
N PRO A 222 8.20 -13.19 2.46
CA PRO A 222 7.05 -12.29 2.43
C PRO A 222 7.51 -10.87 2.72
N SER A 223 7.05 -9.89 1.94
CA SER A 223 6.99 -8.49 2.41
C SER A 223 6.18 -8.48 3.71
N GLY A 224 6.84 -8.10 4.81
CA GLY A 224 6.50 -8.56 6.14
C GLY A 224 5.42 -7.71 6.82
N PHE A 225 4.49 -8.37 7.50
CA PHE A 225 3.66 -7.73 8.52
C PHE A 225 4.33 -7.96 9.89
N GLY A 226 4.35 -6.93 10.73
CA GLY A 226 4.51 -7.03 12.16
C GLY A 226 3.28 -7.67 12.82
N THR A 227 3.22 -7.53 14.13
CA THR A 227 2.19 -8.07 15.01
C THR A 227 1.54 -6.91 15.78
N THR A 228 0.84 -7.19 16.88
CA THR A 228 0.36 -6.11 17.77
C THR A 228 1.33 -5.81 18.92
N ALA A 229 2.53 -6.41 18.87
CA ALA A 229 3.61 -6.19 19.81
C ALA A 229 4.76 -5.45 19.11
N ALA A 230 5.73 -4.97 19.89
CA ALA A 230 6.92 -4.35 19.33
C ALA A 230 7.74 -5.35 18.50
N ASP A 231 7.92 -5.03 17.22
CA ASP A 231 8.61 -5.85 16.23
C ASP A 231 9.90 -5.20 15.72
N SER A 232 10.78 -6.03 15.16
CA SER A 232 12.00 -5.57 14.50
C SER A 232 12.12 -6.17 13.11
N PHE A 233 12.14 -5.29 12.11
CA PHE A 233 12.34 -5.63 10.72
C PHE A 233 13.68 -5.11 10.21
N VAL A 234 14.37 -5.97 9.46
CA VAL A 234 15.56 -5.61 8.70
C VAL A 234 15.33 -6.09 7.27
N GLY A 235 15.22 -5.12 6.37
CA GLY A 235 15.04 -5.31 4.95
C GLY A 235 16.30 -5.78 4.24
N THR A 236 16.21 -5.83 2.93
CA THR A 236 17.20 -6.39 2.02
C THR A 236 17.86 -5.27 1.22
N THR A 237 18.79 -5.62 0.32
CA THR A 237 19.35 -4.61 -0.58
C THR A 237 18.42 -4.27 -1.78
N ARG A 238 17.18 -4.77 -1.78
CA ARG A 238 16.18 -4.56 -2.83
C ARG A 238 15.04 -3.72 -2.27
N ARG A 239 14.00 -3.49 -3.07
CA ARG A 239 12.79 -2.78 -2.63
C ARG A 239 11.99 -3.69 -1.72
N ASP A 240 11.73 -3.21 -0.51
CA ASP A 240 10.94 -3.85 0.51
C ASP A 240 9.64 -3.07 0.78
N ILE A 241 8.62 -3.80 1.20
CA ILE A 241 7.37 -3.24 1.72
C ILE A 241 7.11 -3.89 3.07
N TRP A 242 6.88 -3.09 4.11
CA TRP A 242 6.67 -3.59 5.47
C TRP A 242 5.57 -2.82 6.19
N PHE A 243 4.79 -3.51 7.03
CA PHE A 243 3.70 -2.96 7.83
C PHE A 243 3.87 -3.36 9.30
N GLY A 244 4.03 -2.42 10.23
CA GLY A 244 4.21 -2.69 11.67
C GLY A 244 2.96 -3.16 12.39
N LEU A 245 1.80 -2.65 11.98
CA LEU A 245 0.48 -2.84 12.61
C LEU A 245 0.34 -2.12 13.95
N ALA A 246 0.55 -2.77 15.08
CA ALA A 246 0.45 -2.10 16.37
C ALA A 246 1.66 -2.48 17.21
N GLY A 247 2.20 -1.56 18.00
CA GLY A 247 3.44 -1.82 18.71
C GLY A 247 4.32 -0.60 18.72
N ASN A 248 5.53 -0.74 19.24
CA ASN A 248 6.55 0.29 19.07
C ASN A 248 7.66 -0.38 18.29
N ASP A 249 7.61 -0.26 16.98
CA ASP A 249 8.35 -1.11 16.09
C ASP A 249 9.64 -0.44 15.62
N THR A 250 10.56 -1.25 15.08
CA THR A 250 11.78 -0.77 14.46
C THR A 250 11.99 -1.45 13.12
N ALA A 251 11.92 -0.67 12.04
CA ALA A 251 12.10 -1.18 10.68
C ALA A 251 13.26 -0.47 9.97
N GLN A 252 14.07 -1.25 9.25
CA GLN A 252 15.15 -0.75 8.40
C GLN A 252 14.94 -1.24 6.98
N GLY A 253 14.77 -0.34 6.01
CA GLY A 253 14.58 -0.68 4.59
C GLY A 253 15.85 -1.22 3.93
N MET A 254 16.97 -0.54 4.19
CA MET A 254 18.32 -0.84 3.70
C MET A 254 18.61 -0.27 2.30
N GLY A 255 18.40 -1.04 1.23
CA GLY A 255 19.15 -0.85 -0.01
C GLY A 255 18.62 0.19 -1.00
N THR A 256 17.43 -0.01 -1.53
CA THR A 256 16.85 0.77 -2.63
C THR A 256 15.53 1.39 -2.16
N GLY A 257 14.83 2.17 -2.98
CA GLY A 257 13.59 2.82 -2.53
C GLY A 257 12.51 1.85 -2.02
N ASP A 258 12.25 1.91 -0.72
CA ASP A 258 11.41 1.05 0.11
C ASP A 258 10.08 1.71 0.51
N VAL A 259 9.15 0.94 1.07
CA VAL A 259 7.91 1.46 1.65
C VAL A 259 7.68 0.86 3.04
N LEU A 260 7.78 1.68 4.08
CA LEU A 260 7.64 1.24 5.47
C LEU A 260 6.44 1.93 6.11
N TYR A 261 5.54 1.16 6.72
CA TYR A 261 4.41 1.64 7.49
C TYR A 261 4.60 1.23 8.96
N GLY A 262 4.62 2.19 9.89
CA GLY A 262 4.63 1.94 11.33
C GLY A 262 3.24 1.52 11.83
N ASN A 263 2.21 2.24 11.38
CA ASN A 263 0.82 2.09 11.79
C ASN A 263 0.57 2.61 13.21
N ALA A 264 0.27 1.78 14.20
CA ALA A 264 -0.13 2.24 15.53
C ALA A 264 0.95 2.05 16.59
N GLY A 265 1.28 3.13 17.29
CA GLY A 265 2.23 3.17 18.39
C GLY A 265 3.47 3.97 17.99
N ASN A 266 4.53 3.91 18.79
CA ASN A 266 5.67 4.81 18.61
C ASN A 266 6.80 4.09 17.89
N ASP A 267 6.89 4.28 16.59
CA ASP A 267 7.71 3.50 15.69
C ASP A 267 9.02 4.20 15.30
N SER A 268 10.00 3.41 14.89
CA SER A 268 11.28 3.87 14.37
C SER A 268 11.52 3.29 12.98
N LEU A 269 11.32 4.10 11.95
CA LEU A 269 11.46 3.70 10.54
C LEU A 269 12.73 4.33 9.95
N LEU A 270 13.61 3.49 9.39
CA LEU A 270 14.85 3.91 8.77
C LEU A 270 14.86 3.44 7.31
N GLY A 271 14.80 4.36 6.35
CA GLY A 271 14.89 4.05 4.93
C GLY A 271 16.27 3.52 4.54
N GLN A 272 17.32 4.25 4.95
CA GLN A 272 18.74 4.02 4.70
C GLN A 272 19.22 4.53 3.34
N SER A 273 19.24 3.72 2.30
CA SER A 273 19.66 4.14 0.95
C SER A 273 18.52 3.94 -0.02
N GLY A 274 18.39 4.83 -1.00
CA GLY A 274 17.31 4.78 -1.97
C GLY A 274 16.30 5.89 -1.72
N ASN A 275 15.26 5.92 -2.56
CA ASN A 275 14.21 6.91 -2.45
C ASN A 275 13.01 6.25 -1.77
N ASP A 276 12.94 6.39 -0.46
CA ASP A 276 12.07 5.65 0.43
C ASP A 276 10.75 6.37 0.68
N ARG A 277 9.74 5.60 1.11
CA ARG A 277 8.47 6.12 1.60
C ARG A 277 8.23 5.60 3.01
N LEU A 278 8.21 6.51 3.97
CA LEU A 278 8.08 6.20 5.38
C LEU A 278 6.78 6.81 5.92
N TYR A 279 5.93 5.97 6.50
CA TYR A 279 4.63 6.34 7.06
C TYR A 279 4.57 5.93 8.53
N GLY A 280 4.55 6.88 9.47
CA GLY A 280 4.40 6.62 10.90
C GLY A 280 2.97 6.23 11.27
N ASP A 281 2.00 6.98 10.73
CA ASP A 281 0.56 6.90 10.97
C ASP A 281 0.12 7.39 12.36
N PHE A 282 -0.02 6.55 13.39
CA PHE A 282 -0.54 6.96 14.69
C PHE A 282 0.50 6.74 15.78
N GLY A 283 0.98 7.80 16.41
CA GLY A 283 1.87 7.69 17.55
C GLY A 283 2.89 8.81 17.57
N ALA A 284 3.94 8.64 18.37
CA ALA A 284 5.08 9.54 18.37
C ALA A 284 6.24 8.83 17.67
N ASP A 285 6.34 9.03 16.36
CA ASP A 285 7.18 8.25 15.47
C ASP A 285 8.51 8.92 15.17
N ARG A 286 9.47 8.10 14.71
CA ARG A 286 10.80 8.55 14.29
C ARG A 286 11.07 8.02 12.90
N LEU A 287 11.02 8.89 11.91
CA LEU A 287 11.24 8.59 10.50
C LEU A 287 12.58 9.17 10.06
N PHE A 288 13.46 8.32 9.55
CA PHE A 288 14.77 8.69 9.00
C PHE A 288 14.86 8.21 7.57
N GLY A 289 14.86 9.12 6.60
CA GLY A 289 14.98 8.79 5.16
C GLY A 289 16.34 8.18 4.85
N GLY A 290 17.41 8.94 5.05
CA GLY A 290 18.79 8.49 4.86
C GLY A 290 19.40 9.14 3.63
N ILE A 291 19.83 8.34 2.65
CA ILE A 291 20.43 8.78 1.39
C ILE A 291 19.44 8.56 0.27
N GLY A 292 19.06 9.62 -0.43
CA GLY A 292 18.14 9.59 -1.57
C GLY A 292 17.06 10.64 -1.41
N ASP A 293 16.14 10.71 -2.38
CA ASP A 293 15.01 11.64 -2.29
C ASP A 293 13.83 10.94 -1.64
N ASP A 294 13.61 11.18 -0.35
CA ASP A 294 12.66 10.43 0.47
C ASP A 294 11.31 11.14 0.64
N LEU A 295 10.26 10.36 0.94
CA LEU A 295 8.96 10.85 1.37
C LEU A 295 8.67 10.37 2.80
N LEU A 296 8.42 11.31 3.69
CA LEU A 296 8.15 11.07 5.10
C LEU A 296 6.78 11.64 5.47
N ASN A 297 5.94 10.80 6.09
CA ASN A 297 4.64 11.18 6.63
C ASN A 297 4.53 10.62 8.06
N GLY A 298 4.62 11.49 9.06
CA GLY A 298 4.51 11.08 10.47
C GLY A 298 3.10 10.66 10.84
N GLY A 299 2.10 11.34 10.28
CA GLY A 299 0.69 11.12 10.62
C GLY A 299 0.28 11.90 11.86
N ALA A 300 -0.42 11.24 12.77
CA ALA A 300 -0.97 11.83 13.99
C ALA A 300 -0.10 11.54 15.20
N GLY A 301 0.21 12.60 15.95
CA GLY A 301 1.03 12.58 17.14
C GLY A 301 2.25 13.47 16.97
N ASN A 302 3.28 13.28 17.80
CA ASN A 302 4.42 14.19 17.83
C ASN A 302 5.65 13.50 17.26
N ASP A 303 5.92 13.74 16.00
CA ASP A 303 6.85 12.93 15.23
C ASP A 303 8.21 13.63 15.05
N LEU A 304 9.23 12.82 14.75
CA LEU A 304 10.51 13.28 14.26
C LEU A 304 10.67 12.81 12.82
N LEU A 305 10.69 13.75 11.88
CA LEU A 305 10.95 13.49 10.47
C LEU A 305 12.32 14.06 10.10
N ALA A 306 13.25 13.20 9.73
CA ALA A 306 14.56 13.58 9.23
C ALA A 306 14.76 12.99 7.84
N GLY A 307 14.78 13.84 6.80
CA GLY A 307 14.97 13.41 5.41
C GLY A 307 16.37 12.82 5.22
N GLY A 308 17.39 13.67 5.22
CA GLY A 308 18.78 13.24 5.23
C GLY A 308 19.57 13.90 4.10
N ASP A 309 20.26 13.07 3.32
CA ASP A 309 20.98 13.51 2.12
C ASP A 309 20.09 13.31 0.89
N GLY A 310 19.65 14.39 0.25
CA GLY A 310 18.81 14.32 -0.95
C GLY A 310 17.86 15.51 -1.04
N LEU A 311 16.78 15.35 -1.80
CA LEU A 311 15.65 16.28 -1.84
C LEU A 311 14.42 15.65 -1.21
N ASP A 312 14.25 15.88 0.09
CA ASP A 312 13.29 15.14 0.89
C ASP A 312 11.95 15.86 1.04
N ARG A 313 10.87 15.07 1.09
CA ARG A 313 9.49 15.55 1.22
C ARG A 313 8.89 15.16 2.56
N ALA A 314 8.43 16.15 3.32
CA ALA A 314 7.45 15.94 4.37
C ALA A 314 6.03 16.08 3.82
N GLU A 315 5.18 15.11 4.08
CA GLU A 315 3.79 15.06 3.63
C GLU A 315 2.82 15.05 4.82
N PHE A 316 1.89 16.00 4.82
CA PHE A 316 0.86 16.21 5.84
C PHE A 316 -0.53 16.17 5.21
N LEU A 317 -0.83 15.07 4.52
CA LEU A 317 -2.16 14.85 3.95
C LEU A 317 -3.08 14.26 5.01
N SER A 318 -4.25 14.87 5.17
CA SER A 318 -5.32 14.28 5.98
C SER A 318 -6.64 14.31 5.21
N SER A 319 -7.53 13.37 5.53
CA SER A 319 -8.88 13.32 4.94
C SER A 319 -9.80 14.42 5.48
N ALA A 320 -9.39 15.09 6.55
CA ALA A 320 -10.02 16.31 7.05
C ALA A 320 -9.35 17.53 6.39
N ALA A 321 -10.10 18.61 6.18
CA ALA A 321 -9.52 19.91 5.82
C ALA A 321 -8.86 20.53 7.06
N GLN A 322 -7.83 19.86 7.60
CA GLN A 322 -7.12 20.29 8.79
C GLN A 322 -6.01 21.26 8.40
N ASP A 323 -6.00 22.42 9.07
CA ASP A 323 -4.98 23.45 8.89
C ASP A 323 -3.63 22.99 9.45
N MET A 324 -2.57 23.22 8.69
CA MET A 324 -1.18 22.93 9.05
C MET A 324 -0.37 24.22 9.19
N GLU A 325 0.47 24.31 10.22
CA GLU A 325 1.51 25.33 10.33
C GLU A 325 2.89 24.67 10.23
N VAL A 326 3.55 24.83 9.09
CA VAL A 326 4.88 24.26 8.80
C VAL A 326 5.93 25.36 8.70
N ASN A 327 7.08 25.15 9.33
CA ASN A 327 8.20 26.07 9.31
C ASN A 327 9.54 25.32 9.22
N LEU A 328 10.10 25.26 8.02
CA LEU A 328 11.36 24.57 7.75
C LEU A 328 12.57 25.25 8.39
N ARG A 329 12.51 26.56 8.65
CA ARG A 329 13.59 27.28 9.35
C ARG A 329 13.64 26.96 10.84
N LEU A 330 12.49 26.73 11.46
CA LEU A 330 12.40 26.29 12.86
C LEU A 330 12.48 24.78 13.00
N GLY A 331 12.27 24.03 11.91
CA GLY A 331 12.20 22.58 11.92
C GLY A 331 10.94 22.09 12.64
N THR A 332 9.78 22.69 12.37
CA THR A 332 8.53 22.37 13.08
C THR A 332 7.34 22.25 12.14
N ALA A 333 6.44 21.31 12.40
CA ALA A 333 5.08 21.27 11.85
C ALA A 333 4.05 21.12 12.98
N ILE A 334 2.93 21.83 12.88
CA ILE A 334 1.85 21.80 13.87
C ILE A 334 0.52 21.52 13.14
N GLY A 335 -0.26 20.58 13.64
CA GLY A 335 -1.57 20.21 13.10
C GLY A 335 -2.08 18.89 13.68
N MET A 336 -1.80 17.77 13.00
CA MET A 336 -2.13 16.40 13.47
C MET A 336 -1.35 16.00 14.74
N GLY A 337 -0.25 16.71 15.01
CA GLY A 337 0.31 16.92 16.34
C GLY A 337 1.39 17.99 16.26
N THR A 338 2.50 17.82 16.95
CA THR A 338 3.63 18.76 16.94
C THR A 338 4.92 18.04 16.58
N ASP A 339 5.34 18.21 15.34
CA ASP A 339 6.43 17.45 14.74
C ASP A 339 7.71 18.28 14.69
N THR A 340 8.84 17.57 14.74
CA THR A 340 10.18 18.10 14.52
C THR A 340 10.66 17.67 13.14
N LEU A 341 11.11 18.63 12.34
CA LEU A 341 11.58 18.42 10.97
C LEU A 341 13.08 18.72 10.86
N GLY A 342 13.81 17.86 10.15
CA GLY A 342 15.22 18.07 9.82
C GLY A 342 15.52 17.61 8.40
N SER A 343 16.38 18.35 7.70
CA SER A 343 16.74 18.06 6.29
C SER A 343 15.52 17.78 5.42
N ILE A 344 14.59 18.75 5.36
CA ILE A 344 13.39 18.68 4.52
C ILE A 344 13.40 19.89 3.60
N GLU A 345 13.30 19.64 2.30
CA GLU A 345 13.32 20.68 1.26
C GLU A 345 11.93 20.85 0.63
N HIS A 346 11.12 19.79 0.65
CA HIS A 346 9.79 19.76 0.05
C HIS A 346 8.70 19.56 1.10
N VAL A 347 7.60 20.29 0.96
CA VAL A 347 6.42 20.17 1.84
C VAL A 347 5.16 20.01 0.99
N THR A 348 4.32 19.07 1.41
CA THR A 348 2.96 18.91 0.89
C THR A 348 1.96 18.89 2.04
N THR A 349 0.91 19.71 1.98
CA THR A 349 -0.17 19.77 2.98
C THR A 349 -1.54 19.45 2.36
N GLY A 350 -2.61 19.50 3.16
CA GLY A 350 -3.94 18.99 2.82
C GLY A 350 -4.88 20.01 2.19
N ALA A 351 -6.19 19.90 2.46
CA ALA A 351 -7.20 20.83 1.96
C ALA A 351 -7.55 21.96 2.98
N GLY A 352 -6.74 22.11 4.03
CA GLY A 352 -6.93 23.07 5.11
C GLY A 352 -6.43 24.46 4.74
N ALA A 353 -6.66 25.46 5.59
CA ALA A 353 -6.05 26.78 5.42
C ALA A 353 -4.64 26.79 6.01
N ASP A 354 -3.65 26.46 5.18
CA ASP A 354 -2.31 26.11 5.61
C ASP A 354 -1.37 27.31 5.64
N ARG A 355 -0.37 27.27 6.53
CA ARG A 355 0.73 28.23 6.58
C ARG A 355 2.06 27.51 6.49
N VAL A 356 2.75 27.66 5.37
CA VAL A 356 4.05 27.02 5.12
C VAL A 356 5.15 28.06 4.92
N ILE A 357 6.22 27.92 5.71
CA ILE A 357 7.43 28.75 5.62
C ILE A 357 8.61 27.86 5.24
N GLY A 358 9.22 28.18 4.10
CA GLY A 358 10.44 27.58 3.59
C GLY A 358 11.68 27.88 4.44
N SER A 359 12.80 27.33 3.98
CA SER A 359 14.14 27.49 4.52
C SER A 359 14.86 28.68 3.85
N ALA A 360 16.19 28.69 3.85
CA ALA A 360 16.98 29.62 3.04
C ALA A 360 17.60 28.95 1.79
N GLY A 361 17.33 27.64 1.59
CA GLY A 361 17.67 26.90 0.39
C GLY A 361 16.43 26.69 -0.48
N ASN A 362 16.64 26.10 -1.67
CA ASN A 362 15.57 25.90 -2.64
C ASN A 362 14.49 24.96 -2.10
N ASN A 363 13.26 25.43 -2.02
CA ASN A 363 12.13 24.67 -1.51
C ASN A 363 11.07 24.40 -2.58
N ARG A 364 10.34 23.30 -2.44
CA ARG A 364 9.10 23.03 -3.19
C ARG A 364 7.95 22.89 -2.21
N ILE A 365 7.00 23.81 -2.29
CA ILE A 365 5.87 23.87 -1.37
C ILE A 365 4.59 23.73 -2.20
N SER A 366 3.73 22.77 -1.83
CA SER A 366 2.42 22.57 -2.43
C SER A 366 1.37 22.38 -1.34
N THR A 367 0.38 23.26 -1.28
CA THR A 367 -0.65 23.25 -0.22
C THR A 367 -2.01 22.77 -0.68
N ASN A 368 -2.11 22.25 -1.91
CA ASN A 368 -3.28 21.60 -2.49
C ASN A 368 -4.55 22.45 -2.54
N GLY A 369 -5.28 22.63 -1.46
CA GLY A 369 -6.44 23.51 -1.49
C GLY A 369 -6.72 24.11 -0.13
N GLY A 370 -7.42 25.23 -0.09
CA GLY A 370 -7.50 25.98 1.15
C GLY A 370 -7.44 27.47 0.89
N ALA A 371 -7.15 28.25 1.90
CA ALA A 371 -6.79 29.65 1.71
C ALA A 371 -5.45 29.85 2.41
N ASP A 372 -4.39 29.65 1.65
CA ASP A 372 -3.10 29.29 2.19
C ASP A 372 -2.14 30.47 2.22
N ARG A 373 -1.09 30.35 3.05
CA ARG A 373 -0.01 31.33 3.13
C ARG A 373 1.33 30.63 2.97
N LEU A 374 1.98 30.87 1.83
CA LEU A 374 3.28 30.29 1.48
C LEU A 374 4.36 31.37 1.49
N ILE A 375 5.49 31.09 2.13
CA ILE A 375 6.67 31.95 2.16
C ILE A 375 7.91 31.12 1.82
N GLY A 376 8.54 31.35 0.66
CA GLY A 376 9.79 30.68 0.27
C GLY A 376 11.00 31.10 1.12
N ASN A 377 11.12 32.42 1.34
CA ASN A 377 12.25 33.13 1.96
C ASN A 377 13.47 33.26 1.04
N GLY A 378 14.33 32.25 0.96
CA GLY A 378 15.58 32.35 0.23
C GLY A 378 15.86 31.08 -0.55
N GLY A 379 16.47 31.20 -1.72
CA GLY A 379 16.65 30.07 -2.64
C GLY A 379 15.78 30.28 -3.88
N ALA A 380 15.92 29.40 -4.86
CA ALA A 380 15.02 29.35 -6.00
C ALA A 380 13.86 28.42 -5.65
N ASP A 381 12.76 29.00 -5.17
CA ASP A 381 11.63 28.27 -4.63
C ASP A 381 10.58 27.97 -5.70
N ARG A 382 9.83 26.88 -5.51
CA ARG A 382 8.62 26.58 -6.28
C ARG A 382 7.42 26.53 -5.35
N LEU A 383 6.51 27.49 -5.49
CA LEU A 383 5.34 27.64 -4.64
C LEU A 383 4.05 27.34 -5.43
N ASP A 384 3.23 26.47 -4.87
CA ASP A 384 1.95 26.02 -5.42
C ASP A 384 0.89 26.11 -4.32
N GLY A 385 0.05 27.15 -4.35
CA GLY A 385 -1.06 27.30 -3.42
C GLY A 385 -2.20 26.32 -3.72
N GLY A 386 -2.32 25.91 -4.98
CA GLY A 386 -3.39 25.04 -5.43
C GLY A 386 -4.73 25.76 -5.49
N THR A 387 -5.82 25.12 -5.08
CA THR A 387 -7.17 25.71 -5.18
C THR A 387 -7.52 26.57 -3.98
N GLY A 388 -7.96 27.80 -4.25
CA GLY A 388 -8.55 28.66 -3.25
C GLY A 388 -8.13 30.10 -3.44
N ASN A 389 -7.81 30.80 -2.35
CA ASN A 389 -7.38 32.20 -2.47
C ASN A 389 -6.15 32.39 -1.60
N ASP A 390 -4.98 32.29 -2.22
CA ASP A 390 -3.75 32.10 -1.49
C ASP A 390 -2.91 33.37 -1.39
N HIS A 391 -1.95 33.34 -0.48
CA HIS A 391 -1.02 34.41 -0.19
C HIS A 391 0.40 33.92 -0.37
N LEU A 392 0.99 34.26 -1.52
CA LEU A 392 2.30 33.77 -1.95
C LEU A 392 3.38 34.85 -1.80
N PHE A 393 4.53 34.45 -1.26
CA PHE A 393 5.73 35.27 -1.07
C PHE A 393 6.94 34.42 -1.47
N GLY A 394 7.64 34.77 -2.54
CA GLY A 394 8.83 34.03 -2.99
C GLY A 394 10.00 34.34 -2.06
N GLY A 395 10.29 35.64 -1.92
CA GLY A 395 11.41 36.13 -1.14
C GLY A 395 12.61 36.48 -2.03
N THR A 396 13.77 35.87 -1.78
CA THR A 396 14.99 36.12 -2.54
C THR A 396 15.41 34.90 -3.32
N GLY A 397 15.74 35.08 -4.60
CA GLY A 397 16.15 34.02 -5.50
C GLY A 397 15.28 34.05 -6.73
N ALA A 398 15.38 33.05 -7.60
CA ALA A 398 14.59 32.98 -8.82
C ALA A 398 13.41 32.03 -8.60
N ASP A 399 12.29 32.58 -8.18
CA ASP A 399 11.16 31.81 -7.69
C ASP A 399 10.17 31.48 -8.82
N ARG A 400 9.45 30.37 -8.64
CA ARG A 400 8.38 29.94 -9.55
C ARG A 400 7.07 29.80 -8.79
N PHE A 401 6.07 30.53 -9.25
CA PHE A 401 4.71 30.47 -8.72
C PHE A 401 3.85 29.65 -9.68
N LEU A 402 3.46 28.46 -9.24
CA LEU A 402 2.69 27.52 -10.05
C LEU A 402 1.21 27.87 -10.01
N PHE A 403 0.57 27.88 -11.18
CA PHE A 403 -0.86 28.06 -11.32
C PHE A 403 -1.46 27.08 -12.35
N SER A 404 -2.65 26.60 -12.03
CA SER A 404 -3.48 25.67 -12.79
C SER A 404 -4.89 26.22 -12.94
N ARG A 405 -5.64 25.65 -13.89
CA ARG A 405 -7.04 26.03 -14.11
C ARG A 405 -7.86 25.84 -12.84
N GLY A 406 -8.44 26.93 -12.35
CA GLY A 406 -9.37 26.90 -11.22
C GLY A 406 -8.72 27.09 -9.86
N ASP A 407 -7.44 27.48 -9.82
CA ASP A 407 -6.71 27.78 -8.58
C ASP A 407 -7.31 28.95 -7.80
N GLY A 408 -8.16 29.75 -8.41
CA GLY A 408 -8.98 30.75 -7.72
C GLY A 408 -8.36 32.15 -7.76
N SER A 409 -8.35 32.87 -6.65
CA SER A 409 -7.96 34.28 -6.61
C SER A 409 -6.85 34.56 -5.60
N ASP A 410 -5.63 34.55 -6.09
CA ASP A 410 -4.41 34.61 -5.29
C ASP A 410 -3.84 36.02 -5.20
N THR A 411 -3.07 36.25 -4.14
CA THR A 411 -2.24 37.44 -3.98
C THR A 411 -0.79 37.04 -3.98
N LEU A 412 -0.06 37.60 -4.94
CA LEU A 412 1.38 37.48 -5.00
C LEU A 412 2.03 38.75 -4.49
N ARG A 413 2.89 38.62 -3.48
CA ARG A 413 3.76 39.72 -3.03
C ARG A 413 5.17 39.44 -3.50
N ASP A 414 6.01 40.48 -3.44
CA ASP A 414 7.45 40.45 -3.69
C ASP A 414 7.98 39.89 -5.03
N PHE A 415 7.11 39.60 -6.01
CA PHE A 415 7.53 39.23 -7.37
C PHE A 415 8.58 40.19 -7.95
N GLN A 416 9.65 39.63 -8.50
CA GLN A 416 10.78 40.32 -9.09
C GLN A 416 10.84 40.08 -10.60
N ASP A 417 10.51 41.11 -11.37
CA ASP A 417 10.62 41.13 -12.83
C ASP A 417 12.00 40.67 -13.31
N GLY A 418 12.02 39.76 -14.29
CA GLY A 418 13.22 39.18 -14.89
C GLY A 418 13.92 38.13 -14.02
N ILE A 419 13.50 37.94 -12.78
CA ILE A 419 14.06 36.96 -11.84
C ILE A 419 13.05 35.84 -11.60
N ASP A 420 11.85 36.20 -11.15
CA ASP A 420 10.78 35.26 -10.82
C ASP A 420 9.98 34.88 -12.07
N ARG A 421 9.22 33.78 -11.99
CA ARG A 421 8.38 33.30 -13.08
C ARG A 421 7.01 32.85 -12.60
N PHE A 422 5.99 33.16 -13.40
CA PHE A 422 4.72 32.45 -13.37
C PHE A 422 4.88 31.15 -14.12
N GLU A 423 4.62 30.02 -13.46
CA GLU A 423 4.59 28.72 -14.10
C GLU A 423 3.14 28.29 -14.29
N ILE A 424 2.71 28.14 -15.54
CA ILE A 424 1.34 27.82 -15.91
C ILE A 424 1.28 26.34 -16.29
N ALA A 425 0.72 25.52 -15.40
CA ALA A 425 0.56 24.08 -15.63
C ALA A 425 -0.69 23.75 -16.47
N SER A 426 -1.75 24.56 -16.36
CA SER A 426 -2.97 24.39 -17.17
C SER A 426 -3.81 25.66 -17.24
N GLY A 427 -4.71 25.74 -18.22
CA GLY A 427 -5.65 26.86 -18.38
C GLY A 427 -5.22 27.95 -19.35
N ALA A 428 -3.94 28.01 -19.72
CA ALA A 428 -3.42 28.84 -20.81
C ALA A 428 -2.29 28.07 -21.53
N ALA A 429 -2.25 28.13 -22.86
CA ALA A 429 -1.24 27.45 -23.67
C ALA A 429 -0.10 28.39 -24.09
N SER A 430 -0.33 29.70 -24.02
CA SER A 430 0.67 30.72 -24.34
C SER A 430 0.31 32.05 -23.67
N PHE A 431 1.22 33.02 -23.73
CA PHE A 431 0.97 34.37 -23.23
C PHE A 431 -0.23 35.06 -23.89
N ALA A 432 -0.64 34.64 -25.10
CA ALA A 432 -1.82 35.18 -25.76
C ALA A 432 -3.14 34.84 -25.04
N ASP A 433 -3.14 33.84 -24.17
CA ASP A 433 -4.29 33.44 -23.35
C ASP A 433 -4.34 34.17 -22.00
N ILE A 434 -3.30 34.96 -21.69
CA ILE A 434 -3.14 35.68 -20.43
C ILE A 434 -3.63 37.13 -20.57
N SER A 435 -4.49 37.55 -19.64
CA SER A 435 -4.91 38.94 -19.50
C SER A 435 -4.14 39.61 -18.36
N VAL A 436 -3.42 40.69 -18.68
CA VAL A 436 -2.67 41.51 -17.71
C VAL A 436 -3.27 42.91 -17.70
N ALA A 437 -3.61 43.44 -16.52
CA ALA A 437 -4.21 44.77 -16.38
C ALA A 437 -3.82 45.46 -15.06
N ASP A 438 -3.59 46.77 -15.10
CA ASP A 438 -3.39 47.58 -13.88
C ASP A 438 -4.67 47.65 -13.03
N VAL A 439 -4.50 47.50 -11.72
CA VAL A 439 -5.55 47.70 -10.71
C VAL A 439 -5.00 48.59 -9.60
N GLY A 440 -5.10 49.91 -9.77
CA GLY A 440 -4.55 50.86 -8.81
C GLY A 440 -3.02 50.83 -8.83
N ALA A 441 -2.40 50.36 -7.74
CA ALA A 441 -0.94 50.20 -7.61
C ALA A 441 -0.49 48.75 -7.80
N ASP A 442 -1.40 47.87 -8.20
CA ASP A 442 -1.19 46.43 -8.34
C ASP A 442 -1.42 46.01 -9.80
N VAL A 443 -0.97 44.81 -10.17
CA VAL A 443 -1.25 44.20 -11.48
C VAL A 443 -2.14 42.97 -11.30
N ARG A 444 -3.19 42.87 -12.11
CA ARG A 444 -4.03 41.68 -12.21
C ARG A 444 -3.58 40.85 -13.41
N VAL A 445 -3.18 39.61 -13.16
CA VAL A 445 -3.00 38.56 -14.16
C VAL A 445 -4.21 37.63 -14.09
N SER A 446 -4.79 37.23 -15.23
CA SER A 446 -5.95 36.33 -15.22
C SER A 446 -6.08 35.48 -16.48
N PHE A 447 -6.54 34.25 -16.30
CA PHE A 447 -6.80 33.25 -17.34
C PHE A 447 -7.67 32.13 -16.75
N ALA A 448 -8.52 31.46 -17.55
CA ALA A 448 -9.25 30.24 -17.18
C ALA A 448 -9.76 30.10 -15.71
N ASN A 449 -10.38 31.15 -15.15
CA ASN A 449 -10.88 31.24 -13.76
C ASN A 449 -9.80 31.33 -12.66
N VAL A 450 -8.58 31.73 -13.03
CA VAL A 450 -7.50 32.12 -12.14
C VAL A 450 -7.37 33.64 -12.16
N VAL A 451 -7.13 34.22 -11.00
CA VAL A 451 -6.89 35.66 -10.81
C VAL A 451 -5.71 35.82 -9.88
N ILE A 452 -4.63 36.45 -10.33
CA ILE A 452 -3.46 36.72 -9.50
C ILE A 452 -3.33 38.23 -9.36
N LEU A 453 -3.38 38.72 -8.12
CA LEU A 453 -3.13 40.11 -7.80
C LEU A 453 -1.69 40.29 -7.33
N VAL A 454 -0.83 40.77 -8.23
CA VAL A 454 0.58 41.05 -7.96
C VAL A 454 0.68 42.44 -7.31
N ARG A 455 1.10 42.47 -6.05
CA ARG A 455 1.05 43.67 -5.21
C ARG A 455 2.18 44.65 -5.49
N ASN A 456 1.87 45.95 -5.51
CA ASN A 456 2.84 47.05 -5.63
C ASN A 456 3.75 46.95 -6.87
N MET A 457 3.17 46.58 -8.01
CA MET A 457 3.87 46.41 -9.27
C MET A 457 3.19 47.24 -10.37
N ALA A 458 3.97 47.72 -11.33
CA ALA A 458 3.43 48.38 -12.52
C ALA A 458 3.24 47.36 -13.65
N HIS A 459 2.17 47.47 -14.44
CA HIS A 459 1.88 46.54 -15.55
C HIS A 459 3.02 46.34 -16.55
N THR A 460 3.89 47.34 -16.76
CA THR A 460 5.03 47.22 -17.69
C THR A 460 6.11 46.24 -17.24
N ALA A 461 6.04 45.74 -16.01
CA ALA A 461 7.00 44.81 -15.42
C ALA A 461 6.55 43.34 -15.52
N ILE A 462 5.44 43.06 -16.22
CA ILE A 462 4.99 41.69 -16.50
C ILE A 462 4.83 41.54 -18.02
N ASP A 463 5.64 40.68 -18.62
CA ASP A 463 5.59 40.38 -20.05
C ASP A 463 5.68 38.88 -20.34
N ALA A 464 5.69 38.52 -21.63
CA ALA A 464 5.69 37.11 -22.05
C ALA A 464 6.89 36.31 -21.55
N SER A 465 8.01 36.98 -21.23
CA SER A 465 9.18 36.31 -20.69
C SER A 465 8.93 35.82 -19.27
N ASP A 466 8.13 36.48 -18.45
CA ASP A 466 7.87 36.08 -17.06
C ASP A 466 7.07 34.77 -16.93
N PHE A 467 6.58 34.20 -18.03
CA PHE A 467 5.74 33.01 -18.04
C PHE A 467 6.47 31.79 -18.60
N VAL A 468 6.28 30.67 -17.92
CA VAL A 468 6.65 29.33 -18.39
C VAL A 468 5.36 28.53 -18.54
N PHE A 469 5.13 27.94 -19.72
CA PHE A 469 3.95 27.11 -20.00
C PHE A 469 4.38 25.65 -20.13
N ALA A 470 3.61 24.75 -19.53
CA ALA A 470 3.83 23.29 -19.59
C ALA A 470 3.31 22.65 -20.88
#